data_AF-A0A0C2G675-F1
#
_entry.id   AF-A0A0C2G675-F1
#
_cell.length_a   1.000
_cell.length_b   1.000
_cell.length_c   1.000
_cell.angle_alpha   90.00
_cell.angle_beta   90.00
_cell.angle_gamma   90.00
#
_symmetry.space_group_name_H-M   'P 1'
#
loop_
_entity.id
_entity.type
_entity.pdbx_description
1 polymer ?
#
loop_
_entity_poly.entity_id
_entity_poly.type
_entity_poly.pdbx_seq_one_letter_code
_entity_poly.pdbx_strand_id
1 'polypeptide(L)'
;MGETANEGSLEKETISEPELLNVIRYQKRTIKEVDHPEEMDYRVKIHSENYYRYNRKWVMVFGMAIWEAAVFGSTFVSRDKFWLFALFRGVIGLGEASYATIAPSVIADMFTGHNRSRMLMIFYFAIPFGSGLGFIIGSKVAALTGQWEWGIRITVIFGVIFLILIIVLMEEPERGAAERQKGEIATAVVATSYWEDMKALVTNLTYVFGTAGCTALVFMVGTLSWWGPTTIEHSDAHKLGLNSTSMLDPDLKAKTNLIFGAITCIGGIVGVGLGSTLSMY
;
A
#
# COMPACT_ATOMS: atom_id res chain seq x y z
N MET A 1 -53.36 -19.93 33.09
CA MET A 1 -52.40 -19.15 33.91
C MET A 1 -51.03 -19.70 33.55
N GLY A 2 -50.41 -19.27 32.46
CA GLY A 2 -49.80 -17.94 32.25
C GLY A 2 -48.28 -18.20 32.31
N GLU A 3 -47.40 -17.71 31.45
CA GLU A 3 -47.43 -16.68 30.42
C GLU A 3 -46.13 -16.92 29.60
N THR A 4 -46.20 -16.86 28.27
CA THR A 4 -45.08 -17.07 27.35
C THR A 4 -44.15 -15.85 27.35
N ALA A 5 -42.85 -16.05 27.60
CA ALA A 5 -41.85 -15.00 27.58
C ALA A 5 -41.57 -14.52 26.13
N ASN A 6 -41.52 -13.21 26.02
CA ASN A 6 -41.66 -12.38 24.84
C ASN A 6 -40.36 -12.21 24.05
N GLU A 7 -40.52 -11.98 22.75
CA GLU A 7 -39.49 -11.73 21.74
C GLU A 7 -38.66 -10.48 22.06
N GLY A 8 -37.32 -10.60 22.02
CA GLY A 8 -36.40 -9.46 22.05
C GLY A 8 -36.23 -8.89 20.65
N SER A 9 -37.00 -7.86 20.35
CA SER A 9 -37.04 -7.13 19.09
C SER A 9 -35.72 -6.43 18.76
N LEU A 10 -35.16 -6.77 17.60
CA LEU A 10 -34.21 -5.97 16.83
C LEU A 10 -34.78 -4.57 16.62
N GLU A 11 -34.13 -3.57 17.22
CA GLU A 11 -34.41 -2.16 17.02
C GLU A 11 -34.04 -1.79 15.57
N LYS A 12 -35.03 -1.82 14.67
CA LYS A 12 -34.90 -1.29 13.32
C LYS A 12 -34.77 0.23 13.44
N GLU A 13 -33.57 0.76 13.14
CA GLU A 13 -33.36 2.19 12.87
C GLU A 13 -34.41 2.66 11.84
N THR A 14 -35.46 3.30 12.35
CA THR A 14 -36.54 3.84 11.53
C THR A 14 -36.05 5.19 11.01
N ILE A 15 -35.55 5.19 9.78
CA ILE A 15 -35.12 6.39 9.06
C ILE A 15 -36.23 7.44 9.17
N SER A 16 -35.88 8.64 9.63
CA SER A 16 -36.84 9.71 9.83
C SER A 16 -37.50 10.11 8.49
N GLU A 17 -38.82 10.31 8.47
CA GLU A 17 -39.60 10.71 7.29
C GLU A 17 -38.96 11.86 6.45
N PRO A 18 -38.34 12.90 7.03
CA PRO A 18 -37.65 13.94 6.26
C PRO A 18 -36.38 13.46 5.54
N GLU A 19 -35.62 12.50 6.07
CA GLU A 19 -34.45 11.91 5.40
C GLU A 19 -34.88 11.04 4.22
N LEU A 20 -35.93 10.25 4.40
CA LEU A 20 -36.55 9.44 3.34
C LEU A 20 -37.04 10.33 2.18
N LEU A 21 -37.63 11.48 2.48
CA LEU A 21 -38.03 12.47 1.46
C LEU A 21 -36.85 13.16 0.76
N ASN A 22 -35.69 13.27 1.40
CA ASN A 22 -34.48 13.78 0.77
C ASN A 22 -33.84 12.73 -0.15
N VAL A 23 -33.84 11.46 0.25
CA VAL A 23 -33.40 10.33 -0.60
C VAL A 23 -34.32 10.17 -1.80
N ILE A 24 -35.65 10.24 -1.62
CA ILE A 24 -36.62 10.16 -2.72
C ILE A 24 -36.49 11.36 -3.66
N ARG A 25 -36.23 12.57 -3.15
CA ARG A 25 -35.95 13.75 -3.99
C ARG A 25 -34.64 13.61 -4.75
N TYR A 26 -33.59 13.09 -4.12
CA TYR A 26 -32.32 12.80 -4.77
C TYR A 26 -32.52 11.79 -5.91
N GLN A 27 -33.17 10.65 -5.64
CA GLN A 27 -33.47 9.64 -6.65
C GLN A 27 -34.38 10.17 -7.77
N LYS A 28 -35.43 10.95 -7.47
CA LYS A 28 -36.27 11.57 -8.51
C LYS A 28 -35.50 12.59 -9.37
N ARG A 29 -34.48 13.24 -8.83
CA ARG A 29 -33.62 14.16 -9.57
C ARG A 29 -32.70 13.38 -10.51
N THR A 30 -32.14 12.26 -10.04
CA THR A 30 -31.37 11.33 -10.85
C THR A 30 -32.21 10.68 -11.96
N ILE A 31 -33.48 10.33 -11.66
CA ILE A 31 -34.40 9.71 -12.64
C ILE A 31 -34.86 10.70 -13.72
N LYS A 32 -34.98 12.00 -13.43
CA LYS A 32 -35.32 13.02 -14.44
C LYS A 32 -34.19 13.26 -15.46
N GLU A 33 -32.96 12.86 -15.18
CA GLU A 33 -31.86 12.86 -16.16
C GLU A 33 -31.89 11.61 -17.07
N VAL A 34 -32.86 10.70 -16.87
CA VAL A 34 -33.05 9.43 -17.62
C VAL A 34 -34.13 9.56 -18.71
N ASP A 35 -34.27 10.72 -19.36
CA ASP A 35 -35.21 10.85 -20.49
C ASP A 35 -34.60 10.42 -21.84
N HIS A 36 -33.28 10.27 -21.92
CA HIS A 36 -32.55 9.85 -23.13
C HIS A 36 -31.47 8.79 -22.81
N PRO A 37 -31.84 7.50 -22.69
CA PRO A 37 -30.91 6.43 -22.33
C PRO A 37 -29.75 6.28 -23.32
N GLU A 38 -29.97 6.59 -24.61
CA GLU A 38 -28.93 6.53 -25.65
C GLU A 38 -27.92 7.69 -25.56
N GLU A 39 -28.35 8.89 -25.15
CA GLU A 39 -27.43 10.01 -24.90
C GLU A 39 -26.64 9.81 -23.60
N MET A 40 -27.22 9.15 -22.59
CA MET A 40 -26.51 8.79 -21.37
C MET A 40 -25.44 7.75 -21.65
N ASP A 41 -25.74 6.69 -22.41
CA ASP A 41 -24.74 5.69 -22.80
C ASP A 41 -23.59 6.32 -23.61
N TYR A 42 -23.91 7.20 -24.57
CA TYR A 42 -22.92 7.98 -25.33
C TYR A 42 -22.09 8.94 -24.45
N ARG A 43 -22.73 9.70 -23.55
CA ARG A 43 -22.02 10.64 -22.65
C ARG A 43 -21.17 9.91 -21.64
N VAL A 44 -21.65 8.80 -21.10
CA VAL A 44 -20.90 7.88 -20.23
C VAL A 44 -19.74 7.26 -20.99
N LYS A 45 -19.92 6.86 -22.24
CA LYS A 45 -18.86 6.30 -23.08
C LYS A 45 -17.75 7.33 -23.36
N ILE A 46 -18.10 8.58 -23.71
CA ILE A 46 -17.14 9.68 -23.93
C ILE A 46 -16.45 10.13 -22.64
N HIS A 47 -17.17 10.19 -21.51
CA HIS A 47 -16.55 10.47 -20.22
C HIS A 47 -15.68 9.31 -19.74
N SER A 48 -16.06 8.06 -20.03
CA SER A 48 -15.27 6.87 -19.74
C SER A 48 -14.02 6.75 -20.62
N GLU A 49 -14.10 7.15 -21.90
CA GLU A 49 -12.93 7.22 -22.80
C GLU A 49 -11.90 8.22 -22.28
N ASN A 50 -12.35 9.35 -21.71
CA ASN A 50 -11.48 10.30 -21.02
C ASN A 50 -11.06 9.87 -19.61
N TYR A 51 -11.69 8.83 -19.05
CA TYR A 51 -11.42 8.29 -17.71
C TYR A 51 -10.15 7.41 -17.69
N TYR A 52 -9.84 6.75 -18.82
CA TYR A 52 -8.61 5.97 -18.99
C TYR A 52 -7.44 6.85 -19.43
N ARG A 53 -7.08 7.86 -18.63
CA ARG A 53 -5.98 8.76 -19.00
C ARG A 53 -4.64 8.06 -19.25
N TYR A 54 -4.38 6.92 -18.58
CA TYR A 54 -3.18 6.09 -18.80
C TYR A 54 -3.42 4.62 -18.43
N ASN A 55 -2.79 3.71 -19.18
CA ASN A 55 -2.70 2.28 -18.88
C ASN A 55 -1.87 2.08 -17.60
N ARG A 56 -2.49 1.54 -16.56
CA ARG A 56 -1.89 1.40 -15.21
C ARG A 56 -0.69 0.47 -15.20
N LYS A 57 -0.69 -0.56 -16.06
CA LYS A 57 0.45 -1.46 -16.22
C LYS A 57 1.70 -0.68 -16.61
N TRP A 58 1.58 0.18 -17.63
CA TRP A 58 2.73 0.94 -18.14
C TRP A 58 3.21 2.03 -17.18
N VAL A 59 2.30 2.68 -16.45
CA VAL A 59 2.69 3.63 -15.39
C VAL A 59 3.48 2.92 -14.28
N MET A 60 3.02 1.75 -13.85
CA MET A 60 3.72 0.96 -12.84
C MET A 60 5.07 0.43 -13.34
N VAL A 61 5.14 -0.08 -14.58
CA VAL A 61 6.39 -0.54 -15.21
C VAL A 61 7.40 0.60 -15.30
N PHE A 62 6.98 1.79 -15.72
CA PHE A 62 7.86 2.96 -15.81
C PHE A 62 8.38 3.40 -14.45
N GLY A 63 7.50 3.46 -13.44
CA GLY A 63 7.90 3.85 -12.08
C GLY A 63 8.84 2.84 -11.42
N MET A 64 8.60 1.53 -11.60
CA MET A 64 9.54 0.50 -11.15
C MET A 64 10.87 0.55 -11.91
N ALA A 65 10.86 0.79 -13.23
CA ALA A 65 12.10 0.93 -13.99
C ALA A 65 12.96 2.11 -13.48
N ILE A 66 12.33 3.25 -13.15
CA ILE A 66 12.99 4.38 -12.51
C ILE A 66 13.55 3.99 -11.14
N TRP A 67 12.76 3.27 -10.33
CA TRP A 67 13.19 2.77 -9.02
C TRP A 67 14.45 1.91 -9.16
N GLU A 68 14.44 0.90 -10.02
CA GLU A 68 15.58 -0.01 -10.24
C GLU A 68 16.83 0.74 -10.73
N ALA A 69 16.66 1.63 -11.71
CA ALA A 69 17.76 2.42 -12.26
C ALA A 69 18.37 3.36 -11.20
N ALA A 70 17.53 3.98 -10.36
CA ALA A 70 17.98 4.86 -9.29
C ALA A 70 18.67 4.09 -8.16
N VAL A 71 18.13 2.94 -7.75
CA VAL A 71 18.75 2.04 -6.77
C VAL A 71 20.11 1.59 -7.27
N PHE A 72 20.18 1.04 -8.49
CA PHE A 72 21.43 0.56 -9.07
C PHE A 72 22.46 1.68 -9.23
N GLY A 73 22.03 2.83 -9.77
CA GLY A 73 22.86 4.03 -9.94
C GLY A 73 23.41 4.56 -8.62
N SER A 74 22.62 4.50 -7.53
CA SER A 74 23.05 4.92 -6.20
C SER A 74 24.23 4.11 -5.66
N THR A 75 24.42 2.86 -6.11
CA THR A 75 25.52 1.98 -5.68
C THR A 75 26.89 2.33 -6.27
N PHE A 76 26.95 3.28 -7.21
CA PHE A 76 28.20 3.77 -7.80
C PHE A 76 28.57 5.17 -7.29
N VAL A 77 27.75 5.77 -6.43
CA VAL A 77 27.98 7.11 -5.92
C VAL A 77 29.12 7.07 -4.89
N SER A 78 30.18 7.84 -5.14
CA SER A 78 31.31 7.98 -4.23
C SER A 78 30.90 8.69 -2.94
N ARG A 79 31.62 8.40 -1.84
CA ARG A 79 31.37 8.94 -0.49
C ARG A 79 31.36 10.46 -0.42
N ASP A 80 32.10 11.12 -1.31
CA ASP A 80 32.25 12.58 -1.34
C ASP A 80 31.01 13.30 -1.90
N LYS A 81 30.04 12.56 -2.48
CA LYS A 81 28.86 13.10 -3.16
C LYS A 81 27.57 12.77 -2.42
N PHE A 82 27.48 13.16 -1.15
CA PHE A 82 26.30 12.91 -0.30
C PHE A 82 24.98 13.42 -0.93
N TRP A 83 24.97 14.66 -1.44
CA TRP A 83 23.76 15.24 -2.04
C TRP A 83 23.30 14.51 -3.31
N LEU A 84 24.23 13.96 -4.08
CA LEU A 84 23.89 13.12 -5.23
C LEU A 84 23.25 11.80 -4.78
N PHE A 85 23.81 11.17 -3.74
CA PHE A 85 23.20 9.98 -3.13
C PHE A 85 21.80 10.29 -2.58
N ALA A 86 21.63 11.43 -1.91
CA ALA A 86 20.33 11.87 -1.40
C ALA A 86 19.31 12.13 -2.53
N LEU A 87 19.75 12.69 -3.66
CA LEU A 87 18.91 12.85 -4.85
C LEU A 87 18.41 11.50 -5.37
N PHE A 88 19.31 10.50 -5.49
CA PHE A 88 18.89 9.14 -5.87
C PHE A 88 17.86 8.56 -4.90
N ARG A 89 18.01 8.77 -3.57
CA ARG A 89 16.99 8.36 -2.59
C ARG A 89 15.64 9.04 -2.80
N GLY A 90 15.63 10.31 -3.21
CA GLY A 90 14.40 11.00 -3.60
C GLY A 90 13.74 10.41 -4.85
N VAL A 91 14.53 10.10 -5.88
CA VAL A 91 14.04 9.46 -7.12
C VAL A 91 13.49 8.06 -6.86
N ILE A 92 14.14 7.29 -5.97
CA ILE A 92 13.63 5.98 -5.53
C ILE A 92 12.23 6.14 -4.93
N GLY A 93 12.00 7.13 -4.06
CA GLY A 93 10.67 7.40 -3.50
C GLY A 93 9.60 7.73 -4.55
N LEU A 94 9.97 8.42 -5.63
CA LEU A 94 9.06 8.68 -6.75
C LEU A 94 8.64 7.38 -7.47
N GLY A 95 9.59 6.48 -7.69
CA GLY A 95 9.31 5.17 -8.27
C GLY A 95 8.42 4.31 -7.36
N GLU A 96 8.67 4.32 -6.05
CA GLU A 96 7.89 3.58 -5.06
C GLU A 96 6.42 4.00 -5.00
N ALA A 97 6.16 5.32 -5.08
CA ALA A 97 4.81 5.86 -5.07
C ALA A 97 3.93 5.33 -6.22
N SER A 98 4.54 4.98 -7.35
CA SER A 98 3.80 4.49 -8.53
C SER A 98 3.10 3.15 -8.25
N TYR A 99 3.83 2.12 -7.83
CA TYR A 99 3.25 0.79 -7.62
C TYR A 99 2.45 0.73 -6.32
N ALA A 100 2.84 1.49 -5.28
CA ALA A 100 2.14 1.51 -3.99
C ALA A 100 0.71 2.06 -4.12
N THR A 101 0.47 2.97 -5.07
CA THR A 101 -0.86 3.52 -5.35
C THR A 101 -1.65 2.70 -6.38
N ILE A 102 -0.97 2.15 -7.39
CA ILE A 102 -1.63 1.43 -8.49
C ILE A 102 -2.01 0.00 -8.10
N ALA A 103 -1.13 -0.75 -7.44
CA ALA A 103 -1.33 -2.17 -7.22
C ALA A 103 -2.61 -2.51 -6.40
N PRO A 104 -2.93 -1.83 -5.29
CA PRO A 104 -4.18 -2.09 -4.57
C PRO A 104 -5.43 -1.80 -5.41
N SER A 105 -5.37 -0.78 -6.29
CA SER A 105 -6.48 -0.44 -7.19
C SER A 105 -6.71 -1.52 -8.26
N VAL A 106 -5.63 -2.10 -8.79
CA VAL A 106 -5.70 -3.19 -9.77
C VAL A 106 -6.29 -4.44 -9.12
N ILE A 107 -5.88 -4.77 -7.89
CA ILE A 107 -6.44 -5.89 -7.12
C ILE A 107 -7.93 -5.66 -6.84
N ALA A 108 -8.31 -4.44 -6.48
CA ALA A 108 -9.71 -4.09 -6.23
C ALA A 108 -10.61 -4.24 -7.47
N ASP A 109 -10.06 -4.01 -8.67
CA ASP A 109 -10.78 -4.19 -9.93
C ASP A 109 -10.91 -5.66 -10.37
N MET A 110 -10.08 -6.56 -9.83
CA MET A 110 -10.09 -7.99 -10.15
C MET A 110 -10.97 -8.83 -9.21
N PHE A 111 -11.20 -8.36 -7.98
CA PHE A 111 -11.87 -9.15 -6.95
C PHE A 111 -12.92 -8.31 -6.20
N THR A 112 -14.06 -8.92 -5.86
CA THR A 112 -15.12 -8.29 -5.05
C THR A 112 -15.30 -8.92 -3.67
N GLY A 113 -15.92 -8.15 -2.77
CA GLY A 113 -16.33 -8.59 -1.44
C GLY A 113 -15.17 -9.18 -0.62
N HIS A 114 -15.41 -10.33 0.00
CA HIS A 114 -14.45 -11.00 0.86
C HIS A 114 -13.16 -11.45 0.13
N ASN A 115 -13.26 -11.80 -1.17
CA ASN A 115 -12.09 -12.16 -1.96
C ASN A 115 -11.15 -10.97 -2.19
N ARG A 116 -11.69 -9.74 -2.28
CA ARG A 116 -10.88 -8.51 -2.36
C ARG A 116 -10.02 -8.34 -1.12
N SER A 117 -10.63 -8.45 0.06
CA SER A 117 -9.91 -8.32 1.34
C SER A 117 -8.81 -9.39 1.48
N ARG A 118 -9.08 -10.63 1.06
CA ARG A 118 -8.08 -11.72 1.05
C ARG A 118 -6.90 -11.44 0.13
N MET A 119 -7.14 -10.92 -1.08
CA MET A 119 -6.05 -10.61 -2.02
C MET A 119 -5.24 -9.40 -1.57
N LEU A 120 -5.89 -8.36 -1.02
CA LEU A 120 -5.21 -7.23 -0.40
C LEU A 120 -4.37 -7.64 0.81
N MET A 121 -4.86 -8.59 1.62
CA MET A 121 -4.07 -9.17 2.72
C MET A 121 -2.80 -9.84 2.20
N ILE A 122 -2.88 -10.69 1.17
CA ILE A 122 -1.71 -11.34 0.56
C ILE A 122 -0.73 -10.29 0.01
N PHE A 123 -1.24 -9.22 -0.59
CA PHE A 123 -0.41 -8.12 -1.08
C PHE A 123 0.32 -7.40 0.07
N TYR A 124 -0.38 -6.98 1.11
CA TYR A 124 0.23 -6.26 2.24
C TYR A 124 1.12 -7.15 3.11
N PHE A 125 0.92 -8.47 3.11
CA PHE A 125 1.82 -9.44 3.73
C PHE A 125 3.25 -9.38 3.16
N ALA A 126 3.40 -8.98 1.89
CA ALA A 126 4.72 -8.85 1.27
C ALA A 126 5.60 -7.80 1.98
N ILE A 127 5.01 -6.77 2.60
CA ILE A 127 5.75 -5.69 3.27
C ILE A 127 6.60 -6.20 4.45
N PRO A 128 6.02 -6.82 5.50
CA PRO A 128 6.82 -7.31 6.62
C PRO A 128 7.76 -8.45 6.22
N PHE A 129 7.32 -9.33 5.32
CA PHE A 129 8.13 -10.44 4.83
C PHE A 129 9.37 -9.94 4.06
N GLY A 130 9.17 -9.02 3.11
CA GLY A 130 10.25 -8.39 2.37
C GLY A 130 11.18 -7.57 3.26
N SER A 131 10.64 -6.85 4.25
CA SER A 131 11.43 -6.05 5.18
C SER A 131 12.37 -6.92 6.03
N GLY A 132 11.87 -8.02 6.59
CA GLY A 132 12.71 -8.93 7.37
C GLY A 132 13.75 -9.67 6.53
N LEU A 133 13.39 -10.08 5.30
CA LEU A 133 14.38 -10.60 4.34
C LEU A 133 15.45 -9.57 4.00
N GLY A 134 15.08 -8.30 3.87
CA GLY A 134 16.00 -7.19 3.62
C GLY A 134 17.08 -7.07 4.70
N PHE A 135 16.71 -7.12 5.98
CA PHE A 135 17.66 -7.13 7.09
C PHE A 135 18.61 -8.34 7.05
N ILE A 136 18.06 -9.53 6.77
CA ILE A 136 18.84 -10.78 6.77
C ILE A 136 19.81 -10.84 5.58
N ILE A 137 19.32 -10.59 4.37
CA ILE A 137 20.11 -10.66 3.14
C ILE A 137 21.14 -9.52 3.11
N GLY A 138 20.71 -8.29 3.42
CA GLY A 138 21.58 -7.12 3.40
C GLY A 138 22.76 -7.26 4.37
N SER A 139 22.51 -7.71 5.60
CA SER A 139 23.57 -7.87 6.61
C SER A 139 24.53 -9.03 6.28
N LYS A 140 24.01 -10.19 5.85
CA LYS A 140 24.86 -11.34 5.47
C LYS A 140 25.71 -11.05 4.25
N VAL A 141 25.16 -10.43 3.21
CA VAL A 141 25.90 -10.09 1.99
C VAL A 141 26.97 -9.05 2.30
N ALA A 142 26.65 -8.03 3.11
CA ALA A 142 27.63 -7.04 3.53
C ALA A 142 28.77 -7.67 4.36
N ALA A 143 28.47 -8.62 5.25
CA ALA A 143 29.47 -9.33 6.04
C ALA A 143 30.39 -10.20 5.17
N LEU A 144 29.85 -10.91 4.16
CA LEU A 144 30.63 -11.78 3.29
C LEU A 144 31.49 -11.02 2.27
N THR A 145 30.97 -9.93 1.71
CA THR A 145 31.65 -9.17 0.64
C THR A 145 32.50 -8.02 1.17
N GLY A 146 32.34 -7.64 2.44
CA GLY A 146 32.95 -6.45 3.04
C GLY A 146 32.44 -5.13 2.47
N GLN A 147 31.40 -5.16 1.62
CA GLN A 147 30.86 -4.03 0.87
C GLN A 147 29.33 -4.03 0.96
N TRP A 148 28.75 -2.96 1.51
CA TRP A 148 27.30 -2.83 1.69
C TRP A 148 26.55 -2.69 0.35
N GLU A 149 27.25 -2.19 -0.68
CA GLU A 149 26.71 -1.97 -2.02
C GLU A 149 26.19 -3.27 -2.64
N TRP A 150 26.84 -4.40 -2.38
CA TRP A 150 26.42 -5.71 -2.90
C TRP A 150 25.11 -6.20 -2.31
N GLY A 151 24.80 -5.83 -1.07
CA GLY A 151 23.49 -6.14 -0.46
C GLY A 151 22.34 -5.52 -1.25
N ILE A 152 22.55 -4.32 -1.78
CA ILE A 152 21.57 -3.58 -2.60
C ILE A 152 21.59 -4.05 -4.06
N ARG A 153 22.75 -4.36 -4.63
CA ARG A 153 22.82 -4.83 -6.03
C ARG A 153 22.07 -6.13 -6.24
N ILE A 154 22.07 -7.03 -5.26
CA ILE A 154 21.30 -8.28 -5.34
C ILE A 154 19.80 -8.01 -5.39
N THR A 155 19.29 -7.02 -4.64
CA THR A 155 17.85 -6.70 -4.67
C THR A 155 17.43 -6.14 -6.01
N VAL A 156 18.30 -5.38 -6.71
CA VAL A 156 18.04 -4.92 -8.08
C VAL A 156 17.87 -6.07 -9.06
N ILE A 157 18.67 -7.15 -8.92
CA ILE A 157 18.55 -8.33 -9.79
C ILE A 157 17.16 -8.96 -9.62
N PHE A 158 16.70 -9.14 -8.38
CA PHE A 158 15.35 -9.65 -8.12
C PHE A 158 14.27 -8.69 -8.65
N GLY A 159 14.47 -7.39 -8.45
CA GLY A 159 13.58 -6.35 -8.94
C GLY A 159 13.40 -6.35 -10.46
N VAL A 160 14.49 -6.50 -11.21
CA VAL A 160 14.43 -6.66 -12.68
C VAL A 160 13.68 -7.92 -13.09
N ILE A 161 13.86 -9.04 -12.39
CA ILE A 161 13.09 -10.27 -12.64
C ILE A 161 11.59 -10.00 -12.46
N PHE A 162 11.19 -9.37 -11.35
CA PHE A 162 9.79 -9.03 -11.10
C PHE A 162 9.24 -8.02 -12.11
N LEU A 163 10.03 -7.05 -12.54
CA LEU A 163 9.66 -6.10 -13.59
C LEU A 163 9.34 -6.83 -14.91
N ILE A 164 10.18 -7.79 -15.31
CA ILE A 164 9.95 -8.63 -16.49
C ILE A 164 8.67 -9.46 -16.31
N LEU A 165 8.47 -10.06 -15.13
CA LEU A 165 7.26 -10.83 -14.83
C LEU A 165 6.01 -9.97 -14.95
N ILE A 166 6.03 -8.71 -14.51
CA ILE A 166 4.90 -7.79 -14.66
C ILE A 166 4.65 -7.45 -16.13
N ILE A 167 5.69 -7.22 -16.91
CA ILE A 167 5.54 -6.95 -18.36
C ILE A 167 4.92 -8.15 -19.08
N VAL A 168 5.31 -9.37 -18.75
CA VAL A 168 4.87 -10.59 -19.44
C VAL A 168 3.53 -11.11 -18.92
N LEU A 169 3.34 -11.18 -17.60
CA LEU A 169 2.21 -11.90 -16.98
C LEU A 169 1.05 -11.00 -16.57
N MET A 170 1.29 -9.70 -16.36
CA MET A 170 0.22 -8.82 -15.90
C MET A 170 -0.62 -8.32 -17.08
N GLU A 171 -1.89 -8.65 -17.09
CA GLU A 171 -2.89 -8.06 -17.98
C GLU A 171 -3.62 -6.94 -17.22
N GLU A 172 -3.89 -5.81 -17.88
CA GLU A 172 -4.62 -4.72 -17.23
C GLU A 172 -6.11 -5.08 -17.17
N PRO A 173 -6.70 -5.23 -15.97
CA PRO A 173 -8.14 -5.45 -15.85
C PRO A 173 -8.91 -4.18 -16.20
N GLU A 174 -10.07 -4.35 -16.82
CA GLU A 174 -11.02 -3.26 -17.03
C GLU A 174 -11.40 -2.62 -15.68
N ARG A 175 -11.40 -1.29 -15.61
CA ARG A 175 -11.67 -0.56 -14.35
C ARG A 175 -13.11 -0.80 -13.91
N GLY A 176 -13.29 -1.16 -12.64
CA GLY A 176 -14.60 -1.49 -12.07
C GLY A 176 -15.22 -2.78 -12.63
N ALA A 177 -14.45 -3.64 -13.31
CA ALA A 177 -14.97 -4.89 -13.89
C ALA A 177 -15.60 -5.79 -12.83
N ALA A 178 -14.93 -5.96 -11.69
CA ALA A 178 -15.41 -6.78 -10.59
C ALA A 178 -16.74 -6.25 -10.01
N GLU A 179 -16.88 -4.93 -9.83
CA GLU A 179 -18.08 -4.31 -9.25
C GLU A 179 -19.25 -4.24 -10.27
N ARG A 180 -18.96 -4.15 -11.58
CA ARG A 180 -19.97 -4.30 -12.66
C ARG A 180 -20.49 -5.72 -12.79
N GLN A 181 -19.62 -6.74 -12.70
CA GLN A 181 -20.03 -8.15 -12.77
C GLN A 181 -20.97 -8.57 -11.63
N LYS A 182 -20.85 -7.93 -10.46
CA LYS A 182 -21.75 -8.16 -9.32
C LYS A 182 -23.07 -7.37 -9.37
N GLY A 183 -23.24 -6.47 -10.35
CA GLY A 183 -24.42 -5.61 -10.43
C GLY A 183 -24.50 -4.52 -9.36
N GLU A 184 -23.40 -4.25 -8.63
CA GLU A 184 -23.35 -3.25 -7.56
C GLU A 184 -23.13 -1.81 -8.09
N ILE A 185 -22.61 -1.66 -9.32
CA ILE A 185 -22.50 -0.37 -10.02
C ILE A 185 -23.50 -0.30 -11.18
N ALA A 186 -24.63 0.37 -10.98
CA ALA A 186 -25.54 0.79 -12.06
C ALA A 186 -25.15 2.16 -12.65
N THR A 187 -24.38 2.97 -11.91
CA THR A 187 -24.01 4.34 -12.30
C THR A 187 -22.52 4.44 -12.57
N ALA A 188 -22.18 4.76 -13.82
CA ALA A 188 -20.82 5.15 -14.18
C ALA A 188 -20.33 6.22 -13.20
N VAL A 189 -19.15 5.99 -12.60
CA VAL A 189 -18.48 6.96 -11.73
C VAL A 189 -18.34 8.26 -12.52
N VAL A 190 -19.14 9.26 -12.18
CA VAL A 190 -19.11 10.57 -12.84
C VAL A 190 -17.80 11.23 -12.43
N ALA A 191 -17.01 11.66 -13.42
CA ALA A 191 -15.76 12.35 -13.15
C ALA A 191 -16.04 13.70 -12.48
N THR A 192 -15.67 13.82 -11.21
CA THR A 192 -15.63 15.07 -10.46
C THR A 192 -14.32 15.80 -10.72
N SER A 193 -14.28 17.11 -10.43
CA SER A 193 -13.06 17.90 -10.59
C SER A 193 -12.03 17.53 -9.52
N TYR A 194 -10.74 17.41 -9.90
CA TYR A 194 -9.64 17.10 -8.96
C TYR A 194 -9.65 18.01 -7.72
N TRP A 195 -9.93 19.30 -7.91
CA TRP A 195 -9.96 20.25 -6.80
C TRP A 195 -11.17 20.06 -5.89
N GLU A 196 -12.29 19.62 -6.43
CA GLU A 196 -13.50 19.32 -5.67
C GLU A 196 -13.27 18.07 -4.81
N ASP A 197 -12.61 17.04 -5.35
CA ASP A 197 -12.26 15.83 -4.62
C ASP A 197 -11.26 16.10 -3.50
N MET A 198 -10.21 16.89 -3.77
CA MET A 198 -9.24 17.31 -2.75
C MET A 198 -9.92 18.10 -1.63
N LYS A 199 -10.82 19.02 -1.97
CA LYS A 199 -11.55 19.80 -0.97
C LYS A 199 -12.47 18.88 -0.14
N ALA A 200 -13.20 17.97 -0.78
CA ALA A 200 -14.08 17.03 -0.12
C ALA A 200 -13.32 16.15 0.88
N LEU A 201 -12.17 15.60 0.48
CA LEU A 201 -11.31 14.78 1.34
C LEU A 201 -10.79 15.56 2.54
N VAL A 202 -10.29 16.79 2.35
CA VAL A 202 -9.76 17.62 3.45
C VAL A 202 -10.86 18.11 4.39
N THR A 203 -12.10 18.27 3.92
CA THR A 203 -13.24 18.62 4.79
C THR A 203 -13.78 17.45 5.60
N ASN A 204 -13.47 16.21 5.21
CA ASN A 204 -13.92 15.02 5.93
C ASN A 204 -12.96 14.75 7.12
N LEU A 205 -13.40 15.11 8.33
CA LEU A 205 -12.60 14.93 9.54
C LEU A 205 -12.21 13.46 9.79
N THR A 206 -13.08 12.50 9.48
CA THR A 206 -12.76 11.07 9.62
C THR A 206 -11.60 10.69 8.71
N TYR A 207 -11.59 11.17 7.47
CA TYR A 207 -10.49 10.96 6.54
C TYR A 207 -9.20 11.63 7.03
N VAL A 208 -9.28 12.88 7.49
CA VAL A 208 -8.11 13.63 7.98
C VAL A 208 -7.50 12.97 9.21
N PHE A 209 -8.30 12.67 10.24
CA PHE A 209 -7.81 12.02 11.45
C PHE A 209 -7.34 10.59 11.18
N GLY A 210 -8.02 9.85 10.31
CA GLY A 210 -7.58 8.52 9.89
C GLY A 210 -6.23 8.54 9.19
N THR A 211 -6.03 9.50 8.27
CA THR A 211 -4.75 9.68 7.55
C THR A 211 -3.65 10.15 8.50
N ALA A 212 -3.94 11.07 9.42
CA ALA A 212 -2.99 11.55 10.42
C ALA A 212 -2.57 10.41 11.37
N GLY A 213 -3.51 9.58 11.83
CA GLY A 213 -3.24 8.40 12.64
C GLY A 213 -2.37 7.38 11.89
N CYS A 214 -2.71 7.07 10.64
CA CYS A 214 -1.90 6.20 9.79
C CYS A 214 -0.47 6.75 9.60
N THR A 215 -0.33 8.06 9.37
CA THR A 215 0.97 8.72 9.24
C THR A 215 1.80 8.62 10.51
N ALA A 216 1.19 8.84 11.68
CA ALA A 216 1.87 8.69 12.97
C ALA A 216 2.33 7.24 13.21
N LEU A 217 1.50 6.25 12.85
CA LEU A 217 1.86 4.83 12.93
C LEU A 217 3.06 4.50 12.04
N VAL A 218 3.04 4.92 10.76
CA VAL A 218 4.16 4.69 9.82
C VAL A 218 5.43 5.38 10.31
N PHE A 219 5.33 6.61 10.83
CA PHE A 219 6.46 7.33 11.41
C PHE A 219 7.10 6.56 12.58
N MET A 220 6.28 6.07 13.51
CA MET A 220 6.75 5.28 14.66
C MET A 220 7.44 3.98 14.19
N VAL A 221 6.80 3.23 13.29
CA VAL A 221 7.35 1.97 12.76
C VAL A 221 8.65 2.19 12.01
N GLY A 222 8.72 3.23 11.17
CA GLY A 222 9.93 3.61 10.44
C GLY A 222 11.07 4.00 11.39
N THR A 223 10.77 4.77 12.43
CA THR A 223 11.75 5.18 13.45
C THR A 223 12.29 3.96 14.21
N LEU A 224 11.43 3.04 14.65
CA LEU A 224 11.84 1.81 15.32
C LEU A 224 12.66 0.89 14.41
N SER A 225 12.32 0.81 13.13
CA SER A 225 13.04 -0.03 12.17
C SER A 225 14.46 0.48 11.92
N TRP A 226 14.67 1.80 11.94
CA TRP A 226 16.00 2.40 11.78
C TRP A 226 16.83 2.35 13.06
N TRP A 227 16.24 2.76 14.18
CA TRP A 227 16.97 2.93 15.44
C TRP A 227 17.06 1.65 16.28
N GLY A 228 16.17 0.68 16.07
CA GLY A 228 16.14 -0.58 16.83
C GLY A 228 17.47 -1.35 16.77
N PRO A 229 17.90 -1.82 15.58
CA PRO A 229 19.17 -2.51 15.43
C PRO A 229 20.37 -1.67 15.87
N THR A 230 20.38 -0.39 15.48
CA THR A 230 21.44 0.57 15.81
C THR A 230 21.63 0.73 17.32
N THR A 231 20.54 0.78 18.09
CA THR A 231 20.61 0.89 19.55
C THR A 231 21.19 -0.38 20.20
N ILE A 232 20.82 -1.55 19.68
CA ILE A 232 21.38 -2.83 20.15
C ILE A 232 22.89 -2.90 19.86
N GLU A 233 23.30 -2.51 18.65
CA GLU A 233 24.71 -2.45 18.28
C GLU A 233 25.51 -1.48 19.17
N HIS A 234 24.96 -0.31 19.50
CA HIS A 234 25.58 0.61 20.46
C HIS A 234 25.66 0.05 21.88
N SER A 235 24.62 -0.65 22.34
CA SER A 235 24.62 -1.31 23.65
C SER A 235 25.71 -2.37 23.74
N ASP A 236 25.85 -3.20 22.71
CA ASP A 236 26.86 -4.26 22.67
C ASP A 236 28.27 -3.71 22.50
N ALA A 237 28.45 -2.64 21.72
CA ALA A 237 29.73 -1.92 21.64
C ALA A 237 30.16 -1.39 23.02
N HIS A 238 29.21 -0.82 23.78
CA HIS A 238 29.49 -0.31 25.13
C HIS A 238 29.89 -1.42 26.11
N LYS A 239 29.20 -2.57 26.08
CA LYS A 239 29.55 -3.74 26.93
C LYS A 239 30.95 -4.28 26.64
N LEU A 240 31.38 -4.23 25.39
CA LEU A 240 32.71 -4.67 24.95
C LEU A 240 33.79 -3.58 25.15
N GLY A 241 33.43 -2.40 25.67
CA GLY A 241 34.37 -1.30 25.88
C GLY A 241 34.86 -0.64 24.57
N LEU A 242 34.11 -0.78 23.48
CA LEU A 242 34.47 -0.24 22.16
C LEU A 242 33.98 1.20 22.02
N ASN A 243 34.83 2.08 21.48
CA ASN A 243 34.50 3.50 21.25
C ASN A 243 33.56 3.73 20.05
N SER A 244 33.36 2.74 19.17
CA SER A 244 32.53 2.88 17.97
C SER A 244 31.92 1.55 17.56
N THR A 245 30.70 1.61 17.00
CA THR A 245 30.03 0.45 16.39
C THR A 245 30.76 -0.07 15.16
N SER A 246 31.64 0.72 14.52
CA SER A 246 32.45 0.26 13.39
C SER A 246 33.45 -0.85 13.76
N MET A 247 33.88 -0.89 15.02
CA MET A 247 34.81 -1.90 15.55
C MET A 247 34.10 -3.16 16.04
N LEU A 248 32.77 -3.18 16.02
CA LEU A 248 31.98 -4.35 16.36
C LEU A 248 32.16 -5.42 15.29
N ASP A 249 32.31 -6.67 15.74
CA ASP A 249 32.44 -7.84 14.88
C ASP A 249 31.29 -7.92 13.86
N PRO A 250 31.57 -8.05 12.55
CA PRO A 250 30.53 -8.13 11.52
C PRO A 250 29.51 -9.25 11.76
N ASP A 251 29.93 -10.38 12.32
CA ASP A 251 29.05 -11.50 12.62
C ASP A 251 28.05 -11.16 13.74
N LEU A 252 28.45 -10.36 14.72
CA LEU A 252 27.56 -9.88 15.78
C LEU A 252 26.50 -8.93 15.22
N LYS A 253 26.88 -8.01 14.31
CA LYS A 253 25.93 -7.15 13.60
C LYS A 253 24.95 -7.95 12.75
N ALA A 254 25.44 -8.96 12.03
CA ALA A 254 24.60 -9.84 11.24
C ALA A 254 23.61 -10.61 12.12
N LYS A 255 24.03 -11.05 13.31
CA LYS A 255 23.15 -11.71 14.29
C LYS A 255 22.04 -10.77 14.80
N THR A 256 22.38 -9.53 15.16
CA THR A 256 21.39 -8.53 15.62
C THR A 256 20.36 -8.23 14.53
N ASN A 257 20.81 -7.99 13.29
CA ASN A 257 19.92 -7.76 12.16
C ASN A 257 19.09 -9.01 11.81
N LEU A 258 19.63 -10.21 11.98
CA LEU A 258 18.89 -11.46 11.80
C LEU A 258 17.77 -11.62 12.82
N ILE A 259 18.03 -11.35 14.10
CA ILE A 259 17.00 -11.42 15.15
C ILE A 259 15.92 -10.38 14.89
N PHE A 260 16.31 -9.14 14.59
CA PHE A 260 15.37 -8.07 14.30
C PHE A 260 14.52 -8.40 13.06
N GLY A 261 15.15 -8.86 11.97
CA GLY A 261 14.46 -9.30 10.76
C GLY A 261 13.49 -10.46 11.00
N ALA A 262 13.87 -11.43 11.85
CA ALA A 262 12.98 -12.53 12.23
C ALA A 262 11.76 -12.04 13.03
N ILE A 263 11.97 -11.12 13.99
CA ILE A 263 10.88 -10.50 14.74
C ILE A 263 9.96 -9.71 13.81
N THR A 264 10.50 -8.93 12.88
CA THR A 264 9.70 -8.18 11.89
C THR A 264 8.86 -9.11 11.01
N CYS A 265 9.46 -10.21 10.52
CA CYS A 265 8.73 -11.22 9.74
C CYS A 265 7.61 -11.85 10.57
N ILE A 266 7.92 -12.41 11.74
CA ILE A 266 6.94 -13.12 12.58
C ILE A 266 5.83 -12.16 13.06
N GLY A 267 6.21 -10.99 13.55
CA GLY A 267 5.27 -9.96 14.00
C GLY A 267 4.36 -9.49 12.88
N GLY A 268 4.89 -9.32 11.67
CA GLY A 268 4.08 -9.00 10.49
C GLY A 268 3.15 -10.12 10.05
N ILE A 269 3.60 -11.38 10.07
CA ILE A 269 2.77 -12.55 9.77
C ILE A 269 1.59 -12.63 10.74
N VAL A 270 1.87 -12.51 12.05
CA VAL A 270 0.86 -12.54 13.10
C VAL A 270 -0.08 -11.34 12.99
N GLY A 271 0.46 -10.14 12.77
CA GLY A 271 -0.33 -8.91 12.65
C GLY A 271 -1.28 -8.94 11.45
N VAL A 272 -0.79 -9.32 10.27
CA VAL A 272 -1.63 -9.44 9.06
C VAL A 272 -2.65 -10.57 9.22
N GLY A 273 -2.25 -11.71 9.81
CA GLY A 273 -3.15 -12.83 10.08
C GLY A 273 -4.30 -12.44 11.01
N LEU A 274 -3.98 -11.89 12.18
CA LEU A 274 -4.99 -11.45 13.16
C LEU A 274 -5.89 -10.34 12.61
N GLY A 275 -5.30 -9.31 12.00
CA GLY A 275 -6.05 -8.20 11.40
C GLY A 275 -7.00 -8.69 10.31
N SER A 276 -6.56 -9.64 9.48
CA SER A 276 -7.43 -10.25 8.49
C SER A 276 -8.57 -11.03 9.13
N THR A 277 -8.29 -11.87 10.13
CA THR A 277 -9.36 -12.66 10.78
C THR A 277 -10.41 -11.77 11.45
N LEU A 278 -9.98 -10.68 12.10
CA LEU A 278 -10.89 -9.73 12.73
C LEU A 278 -11.74 -8.96 11.72
N SER A 279 -11.21 -8.66 10.53
CA SER A 279 -11.96 -7.98 9.47
C SER A 279 -13.07 -8.81 8.82
N MET A 280 -13.08 -10.12 9.09
CA MET A 280 -14.04 -11.07 8.52
C MET A 280 -15.29 -11.27 9.39
N TYR A 281 -15.24 -10.83 10.65
CA TYR A 281 -16.35 -10.85 11.61
C TYR A 281 -16.98 -9.46 11.71
#